data_AF-A0A7S0D3N6-F1
#
_entry.id   AF-A0A7S0D3N6-F1
#
_cell.length_a   1.000
_cell.length_b   1.000
_cell.length_c   1.000
_cell.angle_alpha   90.00
_cell.angle_beta   90.00
_cell.angle_gamma   90.00
#
_symmetry.space_group_name_H-M   'P 1'
#
loop_
_entity.id
_entity.type
_entity.pdbx_description
1 polymer ?
#
loop_
_entity_poly.entity_id
_entity_poly.type
_entity_poly.pdbx_seq_one_letter_code
_entity_poly.pdbx_strand_id
1 'polypeptide(L)'
;GCLLANRLSKDPKNKVLLVEAGSHDKHFWVHVPVGYLYTMGDQQTSWGYHTEPQPGMSGRSIAYPRGRLLGGCSSINGMIYQRGQERDYNRWELEHKNPGWNWSAVSKYFNNMLDYDIPDGNPDYKRGGEWHVEPPRVR
;
A
#
# COMPACT_ATOMS: atom_id res chain seq x y z
N GLY A 1 4.63 2.10 -7.59
CA GLY A 1 5.19 3.27 -8.31
C GLY A 1 6.16 4.03 -7.44
N CYS A 2 5.64 4.84 -6.50
CA CYS A 2 6.43 5.81 -5.72
C CYS A 2 7.68 5.21 -5.03
N LEU A 3 7.57 4.05 -4.39
CA LEU A 3 8.72 3.41 -3.71
C LEU A 3 9.88 3.11 -4.67
N LEU A 4 9.58 2.53 -5.84
CA LEU A 4 10.60 2.22 -6.84
C LEU A 4 11.20 3.49 -7.42
N ALA A 5 10.38 4.49 -7.73
CA ALA A 5 10.85 5.78 -8.23
C ALA A 5 11.81 6.45 -7.24
N ASN A 6 11.45 6.48 -5.95
CA ASN A 6 12.30 6.98 -4.88
C ASN A 6 13.63 6.19 -4.81
N ARG A 7 13.59 4.87 -4.71
CA ARG A 7 14.81 4.06 -4.51
C ARG A 7 15.74 4.03 -5.73
N LEU A 8 15.19 3.96 -6.94
CA LEU A 8 16.00 3.95 -8.16
C LEU A 8 16.65 5.31 -8.45
N SER A 9 15.96 6.41 -8.14
CA SER A 9 16.49 7.77 -8.34
C SER A 9 17.52 8.21 -7.27
N LYS A 10 17.73 7.43 -6.20
CA LYS A 10 18.82 7.67 -5.24
C LYS A 10 20.20 7.59 -5.89
N ASP A 11 20.38 6.75 -6.92
CA ASP A 11 21.61 6.74 -7.72
C ASP A 11 21.51 7.80 -8.83
N PRO A 12 22.37 8.84 -8.82
CA PRO A 12 22.32 9.91 -9.82
C PRO A 12 22.63 9.43 -11.25
N LYS A 13 23.15 8.20 -11.43
CA LYS A 13 23.35 7.60 -12.76
C LYS A 13 22.04 7.16 -13.41
N ASN A 14 20.99 6.93 -12.62
CA ASN A 14 19.69 6.49 -13.12
C ASN A 14 18.83 7.69 -13.54
N LYS A 15 18.21 7.60 -14.72
CA LYS A 15 17.13 8.51 -15.14
C LYS A 15 15.81 7.79 -14.99
N VAL A 16 14.96 8.28 -14.09
CA VAL A 16 13.68 7.64 -13.74
C VAL A 16 12.53 8.54 -14.18
N LEU A 17 11.60 7.99 -14.96
CA LEU A 17 10.32 8.62 -15.30
C LEU A 17 9.19 7.86 -14.61
N LEU A 18 8.37 8.56 -13.84
CA LEU A 18 7.12 8.04 -13.29
C LEU A 18 5.95 8.65 -14.06
N VAL A 19 5.17 7.81 -14.73
CA VAL A 19 3.94 8.21 -15.42
C VAL A 19 2.75 7.75 -14.57
N GLU A 20 1.91 8.71 -14.18
CA GLU A 20 0.67 8.48 -13.44
C GLU A 20 -0.49 9.03 -14.26
N ALA A 21 -1.57 8.26 -14.38
CA ALA A 21 -2.75 8.66 -15.15
C ALA A 21 -3.61 9.68 -14.41
N GLY A 22 -3.57 9.64 -13.07
CA GLY A 22 -4.27 10.56 -12.20
C GLY A 22 -3.58 11.89 -11.95
N SER A 23 -4.23 12.70 -11.12
CA SER A 23 -3.71 13.99 -10.65
C SER A 23 -2.69 13.81 -9.51
N HIS A 24 -2.09 14.91 -9.07
CA HIS A 24 -1.37 14.91 -7.79
C HIS A 24 -2.33 14.69 -6.62
N ASP A 25 -1.83 14.17 -5.50
CA ASP A 25 -2.58 13.78 -4.31
C ASP A 25 -3.03 14.95 -3.41
N LYS A 26 -3.24 16.14 -3.99
CA LYS A 26 -3.54 17.39 -3.24
C LYS A 26 -5.00 17.50 -2.77
N HIS A 27 -5.82 16.48 -2.99
CA HIS A 27 -7.23 16.51 -2.62
C HIS A 27 -7.34 16.47 -1.09
N PHE A 28 -8.07 17.41 -0.48
CA PHE A 28 -8.16 17.55 0.99
C PHE A 28 -8.42 16.22 1.72
N TRP A 29 -9.41 15.45 1.25
CA TRP A 29 -9.78 14.16 1.84
C TRP A 29 -8.68 13.08 1.78
N VAL A 30 -7.64 13.21 0.95
CA VAL A 30 -6.51 12.27 0.93
C VAL A 30 -5.66 12.38 2.20
N HIS A 31 -5.57 13.58 2.78
CA HIS A 31 -4.72 13.84 3.94
C HIS A 31 -5.48 13.76 5.27
N VAL A 32 -6.80 13.58 5.23
CA VAL A 32 -7.63 13.35 6.42
C VAL A 32 -7.86 11.84 6.56
N PRO A 33 -7.49 11.20 7.68
CA PRO A 33 -7.57 9.75 7.82
C PRO A 33 -8.95 9.13 7.47
N VAL A 34 -10.05 9.66 8.01
CA VAL A 34 -11.41 9.19 7.67
C VAL A 34 -11.86 9.57 6.25
N GLY A 35 -11.08 10.42 5.58
CA GLY A 35 -11.36 10.97 4.26
C GLY A 35 -11.43 9.92 3.15
N TYR A 36 -10.88 8.71 3.37
CA TYR A 36 -10.92 7.63 2.39
C TYR A 36 -12.35 7.30 1.91
N LEU A 37 -13.35 7.42 2.80
CA LEU A 37 -14.78 7.25 2.47
C LEU A 37 -15.27 8.20 1.37
N TYR A 38 -14.70 9.41 1.30
CA TYR A 38 -15.05 10.42 0.30
C TYR A 38 -14.24 10.25 -1.00
N THR A 39 -13.09 9.58 -0.94
CA THR A 39 -12.20 9.40 -2.11
C THR A 39 -12.45 8.11 -2.91
N MET A 40 -12.99 7.05 -2.28
CA MET A 40 -13.17 5.76 -2.97
C MET A 40 -14.20 5.81 -4.10
N GLY A 41 -15.25 6.62 -3.92
CA GLY A 41 -16.32 6.83 -4.91
C GLY A 41 -16.16 8.07 -5.80
N ASP A 42 -15.17 8.93 -5.52
CA ASP A 42 -14.94 10.14 -6.31
C ASP A 42 -14.14 9.82 -7.58
N GLN A 43 -14.68 10.18 -8.74
CA GLN A 43 -14.03 9.98 -10.04
C GLN A 43 -12.73 10.79 -10.19
N GLN A 44 -12.51 11.83 -9.37
CA GLN A 44 -11.25 12.58 -9.37
C GLN A 44 -10.09 11.78 -8.75
N THR A 45 -10.40 10.93 -7.77
CA THR A 45 -9.39 10.17 -7.00
C THR A 45 -9.46 8.67 -7.25
N SER A 46 -10.48 8.18 -7.94
CA SER A 46 -10.72 6.75 -8.21
C SER A 46 -11.04 6.51 -9.68
N TRP A 47 -10.69 5.32 -10.17
CA TRP A 47 -11.05 4.88 -11.51
C TRP A 47 -12.55 4.64 -11.68
N GLY A 48 -13.31 4.47 -10.59
CA GLY A 48 -14.75 4.23 -10.65
C GLY A 48 -15.12 2.86 -11.24
N TYR A 49 -14.26 1.85 -11.10
CA TYR A 49 -14.54 0.51 -11.60
C TYR A 49 -15.67 -0.17 -10.83
N HIS A 50 -16.34 -1.07 -11.54
CA HIS A 50 -17.33 -1.99 -11.00
C HIS A 50 -16.97 -3.41 -11.43
N THR A 51 -17.30 -4.39 -10.58
CA THR A 51 -17.16 -5.80 -10.97
C THR A 51 -18.25 -6.19 -11.96
N GLU A 52 -18.02 -7.22 -12.76
CA GLU A 52 -19.12 -7.90 -13.45
C GLU A 52 -20.13 -8.47 -12.43
N PRO A 53 -21.43 -8.58 -12.77
CA PRO A 53 -22.43 -9.26 -11.96
C PRO A 53 -21.98 -10.67 -11.56
N GLN A 54 -21.99 -10.98 -10.26
CA GLN A 54 -21.54 -12.29 -9.78
C GLN A 54 -22.72 -13.19 -9.37
N PRO A 55 -22.80 -14.44 -9.88
CA PRO A 55 -23.83 -15.40 -9.46
C PRO A 55 -23.80 -15.65 -7.95
N GLY A 56 -22.61 -15.78 -7.36
CA GLY A 56 -22.42 -15.94 -5.91
C GLY A 56 -22.80 -14.72 -5.07
N MET A 57 -23.16 -13.60 -5.70
CA MET A 57 -23.66 -12.39 -5.04
C MET A 57 -25.10 -12.04 -5.48
N SER A 58 -25.87 -13.04 -5.93
CA SER A 58 -27.24 -12.88 -6.43
C SER A 58 -27.32 -11.92 -7.62
N GLY A 59 -26.33 -11.96 -8.52
CA GLY A 59 -26.28 -11.13 -9.72
C GLY A 59 -25.90 -9.67 -9.46
N ARG A 60 -25.41 -9.32 -8.26
CA ARG A 60 -24.96 -7.96 -7.97
C ARG A 60 -23.60 -7.66 -8.61
N SER A 61 -23.47 -6.44 -9.12
CA SER A 61 -22.20 -5.76 -9.39
C SER A 61 -21.87 -4.87 -8.19
N ILE A 62 -20.60 -4.83 -7.79
CA ILE A 62 -20.14 -4.01 -6.66
C ILE A 62 -19.08 -3.00 -7.10
N ALA A 63 -19.02 -1.86 -6.40
CA ALA A 63 -17.96 -0.88 -6.59
C ALA A 63 -16.59 -1.52 -6.29
N TYR A 64 -15.61 -1.26 -7.15
CA TYR A 64 -14.26 -1.78 -7.04
C TYR A 64 -13.23 -0.64 -7.06
N PRO A 65 -13.15 0.15 -5.98
CA PRO A 65 -12.39 1.38 -5.95
C PRO A 65 -10.89 1.14 -6.16
N ARG A 66 -10.30 1.90 -7.08
CA ARG A 66 -8.87 1.88 -7.40
C ARG A 66 -8.39 3.31 -7.53
N GLY A 67 -7.35 3.69 -6.79
CA GLY A 67 -6.83 5.05 -6.79
C GLY A 67 -6.33 5.47 -8.17
N ARG A 68 -6.69 6.68 -8.59
CA ARG A 68 -6.26 7.33 -9.84
C ARG A 68 -5.67 8.71 -9.52
N LEU A 69 -4.53 8.70 -8.87
CA LEU A 69 -3.76 9.87 -8.40
C LEU A 69 -2.37 9.41 -7.97
N LEU A 70 -1.44 10.35 -7.77
CA LEU A 70 -0.11 10.03 -7.24
C LEU A 70 -0.24 9.30 -5.89
N GLY A 71 0.52 8.21 -5.72
CA GLY A 71 0.38 7.28 -4.58
C GLY A 71 -0.67 6.18 -4.80
N GLY A 72 -1.57 6.33 -5.75
CA GLY A 72 -2.54 5.31 -6.16
C GLY A 72 -3.48 4.90 -5.03
N CYS A 73 -3.69 3.60 -4.86
CA CYS A 73 -4.56 3.09 -3.79
C CYS A 73 -4.07 3.43 -2.38
N SER A 74 -2.78 3.71 -2.18
CA SER A 74 -2.27 4.13 -0.87
C SER A 74 -2.83 5.48 -0.43
N SER A 75 -3.21 6.34 -1.37
CA SER A 75 -3.79 7.67 -1.11
C SER A 75 -5.30 7.63 -0.81
N ILE A 76 -5.95 6.47 -0.97
CA ILE A 76 -7.40 6.30 -0.77
C ILE A 76 -7.75 5.07 0.09
N ASN A 77 -6.79 4.54 0.84
CA ASN A 77 -6.99 3.34 1.68
C ASN A 77 -7.43 3.71 3.11
N GLY A 78 -7.78 2.70 3.91
CA GLY A 78 -8.10 2.87 5.34
C GLY A 78 -6.88 2.98 6.27
N MET A 79 -5.67 3.18 5.73
CA MET A 79 -4.38 3.29 6.43
C MET A 79 -4.02 2.16 7.42
N ILE A 80 -4.66 1.00 7.31
CA ILE A 80 -4.31 -0.16 8.12
C ILE A 80 -2.94 -0.69 7.66
N TYR A 81 -1.98 -0.70 8.58
CA TYR A 81 -0.73 -1.42 8.38
C TYR A 81 -0.85 -2.83 8.96
N GLN A 82 -0.68 -3.83 8.10
CA GLN A 82 -0.65 -5.23 8.50
C GLN A 82 0.33 -5.99 7.61
N ARG A 83 1.06 -6.93 8.20
CA ARG A 83 1.91 -7.90 7.48
C ARG A 83 1.14 -9.22 7.31
N GLY A 84 1.43 -9.94 6.23
CA GLY A 84 0.98 -11.33 6.07
C GLY A 84 1.58 -12.27 7.12
N GLN A 85 1.06 -13.50 7.19
CA GLN A 85 1.59 -14.55 8.05
C GLN A 85 2.84 -15.18 7.41
N GLU A 86 3.79 -15.68 8.21
CA GLU A 86 5.00 -16.35 7.69
C GLU A 86 4.68 -17.42 6.64
N ARG A 87 3.64 -18.22 6.90
CA ARG A 87 3.18 -19.29 5.99
C ARG A 87 2.82 -18.77 4.60
N ASP A 88 2.27 -17.56 4.50
CA ASP A 88 1.86 -16.99 3.21
C ASP A 88 3.08 -16.81 2.28
N TYR A 89 4.21 -16.37 2.85
CA TYR A 89 5.46 -16.14 2.12
C TYR A 89 6.25 -17.42 1.88
N ASN A 90 6.32 -18.31 2.87
CA ASN A 90 6.96 -19.61 2.70
C ASN A 90 6.25 -20.43 1.59
N ARG A 91 4.93 -20.30 1.48
CA ARG A 91 4.15 -20.86 0.38
C ARG A 91 4.53 -20.30 -0.99
N TRP A 92 4.84 -19.01 -1.10
CA TRP A 92 5.33 -18.44 -2.37
C TRP A 92 6.64 -19.08 -2.84
N GLU A 93 7.57 -19.32 -1.93
CA GLU A 93 8.82 -20.00 -2.29
C GLU A 93 8.60 -21.48 -2.61
N LEU A 94 7.92 -22.20 -1.73
CA LEU A 94 7.84 -23.67 -1.81
C LEU A 94 6.83 -24.15 -2.87
N GLU A 95 5.62 -23.61 -2.88
CA GLU A 95 4.56 -24.07 -3.79
C GLU A 95 4.64 -23.37 -5.15
N HIS A 96 4.99 -22.08 -5.17
CA HIS A 96 5.04 -21.28 -6.39
C HIS A 96 6.45 -21.13 -6.98
N LYS A 97 7.46 -21.79 -6.38
CA LYS A 97 8.84 -21.85 -6.88
C LYS A 97 9.47 -20.46 -7.07
N ASN A 98 9.20 -19.54 -6.15
CA ASN A 98 9.76 -18.19 -6.13
C ASN A 98 10.89 -18.09 -5.08
N PRO A 99 12.14 -18.48 -5.42
CA PRO A 99 13.24 -18.45 -4.46
C PRO A 99 13.50 -17.03 -3.95
N GLY A 100 13.77 -16.91 -2.65
CA GLY A 100 14.00 -15.63 -1.98
C GLY A 100 12.73 -14.90 -1.55
N TRP A 101 11.55 -15.51 -1.71
CA TRP A 101 10.26 -14.94 -1.29
C TRP A 101 9.70 -15.55 0.00
N ASN A 102 10.47 -16.38 0.70
CA ASN A 102 10.11 -16.87 2.03
C ASN A 102 10.11 -15.75 3.11
N TRP A 103 9.54 -16.04 4.28
CA TRP A 103 9.41 -15.07 5.37
C TRP A 103 10.75 -14.49 5.82
N SER A 104 11.77 -15.34 5.97
CA SER A 104 13.11 -14.91 6.43
C SER A 104 13.73 -13.89 5.46
N ALA A 105 13.46 -14.02 4.16
CA ALA A 105 13.92 -13.08 3.15
C ALA A 105 13.11 -11.77 3.14
N VAL A 106 11.77 -11.86 3.13
CA VAL A 106 10.91 -10.67 2.97
C VAL A 106 10.80 -9.82 4.24
N SER A 107 10.84 -10.44 5.42
CA SER A 107 10.73 -9.75 6.72
C SER A 107 11.81 -8.69 6.90
N LYS A 108 13.02 -8.91 6.35
CA LYS A 108 14.11 -7.93 6.32
C LYS A 108 13.69 -6.64 5.62
N TYR A 109 12.94 -6.72 4.52
CA TYR A 109 12.44 -5.54 3.82
C TYR A 109 11.35 -4.82 4.61
N PHE A 110 10.43 -5.57 5.23
CA PHE A 110 9.41 -4.97 6.09
C PHE A 110 10.02 -4.23 7.27
N ASN A 111 11.05 -4.81 7.89
CA ASN A 111 11.72 -4.20 9.04
C ASN A 111 12.56 -2.99 8.61
N ASN A 112 13.19 -3.00 7.44
CA ASN A 112 14.02 -1.89 6.97
C ASN A 112 13.21 -0.69 6.43
N MET A 113 12.01 -0.92 5.88
CA MET A 113 11.19 0.15 5.31
C MET A 113 10.37 0.90 6.37
N LEU A 114 10.20 0.32 7.56
CA LEU A 114 9.29 0.82 8.57
C LEU A 114 9.94 1.94 9.40
N ASP A 115 9.15 2.97 9.67
CA ASP A 115 9.41 3.94 10.73
C ASP A 115 8.26 3.84 11.75
N TYR A 116 8.47 3.06 12.81
CA TYR A 116 7.43 2.79 13.81
C TYR A 116 7.66 3.55 15.11
N ASP A 117 6.70 4.40 15.46
CA ASP A 117 6.83 5.32 16.60
C ASP A 117 6.27 4.75 17.91
N ILE A 118 6.31 3.43 18.14
CA ILE A 118 5.98 2.83 19.44
C ILE A 118 7.17 2.07 20.01
N PRO A 119 7.61 2.40 21.23
CA PRO A 119 8.58 1.59 21.96
C PRO A 119 7.85 0.42 22.63
N ASP A 120 7.52 -0.63 21.87
CA ASP A 120 6.95 -1.87 22.42
C ASP A 120 8.03 -2.93 22.72
N GLY A 121 9.31 -2.62 22.46
CA GLY A 121 10.43 -3.52 22.68
C GLY A 121 10.54 -4.65 21.66
N ASN A 122 9.71 -4.66 20.62
CA ASN A 122 9.76 -5.68 19.57
C ASN A 122 10.89 -5.37 18.57
N PRO A 123 11.90 -6.26 18.41
CA PRO A 123 13.03 -6.03 17.51
C PRO A 123 12.64 -5.97 16.02
N ASP A 124 11.44 -6.44 15.66
CA ASP A 124 10.91 -6.38 14.29
C ASP A 124 10.33 -5.01 13.90
N TYR A 125 10.13 -4.12 14.87
CA TYR A 125 9.67 -2.75 14.61
C TYR A 125 10.81 -1.76 14.78
N LYS A 126 11.38 -1.36 13.65
CA LYS A 126 12.50 -0.42 13.59
C LYS A 126 12.02 1.00 13.25
N ARG A 127 12.85 1.97 13.60
CA ARG A 127 12.71 3.38 13.21
C ARG A 127 13.68 3.74 12.09
N GLY A 128 13.37 4.80 11.36
CA GLY A 128 14.22 5.39 10.32
C GLY A 128 14.01 4.86 8.90
N GLY A 129 12.98 4.04 8.69
CA GLY A 129 12.52 3.65 7.37
C GLY A 129 11.73 4.77 6.66
N GLU A 130 11.30 4.50 5.43
CA GLU A 130 10.58 5.47 4.60
C GLU A 130 9.05 5.46 4.84
N TRP A 131 8.54 4.50 5.61
CA TRP A 131 7.10 4.27 5.82
C TRP A 131 6.71 4.45 7.29
N HIS A 132 6.17 5.62 7.62
CA HIS A 132 5.71 5.94 8.98
C HIS A 132 4.44 5.17 9.36
N VAL A 133 4.46 4.53 10.53
CA VAL A 133 3.32 3.84 11.11
C VAL A 133 3.23 4.17 12.59
N GLU A 134 2.03 4.48 13.03
CA GLU A 134 1.72 4.85 14.41
C GLU A 134 0.31 4.39 14.78
N PRO A 135 -0.01 4.29 16.08
CA PRO A 135 -1.37 4.05 16.54
C PRO A 135 -2.36 5.08 15.98
N PRO A 136 -3.63 4.70 15.79
CA PRO A 136 -4.66 5.66 15.48
C PRO A 136 -4.74 6.72 16.59
N ARG A 137 -4.80 7.99 16.21
CA ARG A 137 -4.83 9.14 17.15
C ARG A 137 -6.21 9.41 17.77
N VAL A 138 -7.19 8.58 17.47
CA VAL A 138 -8.55 8.64 18.03
C VAL A 138 -8.57 7.94 19.38
N ARG A 139 -9.05 8.65 20.40
CA ARG A 139 -9.36 8.12 21.74
C ARG A 139 -10.81 7.73 21.84
#